data_AF-A0A918WEY8-F1
#
_entry.id   AF-A0A918WEY8-F1
#
_cell.length_a   1.000
_cell.length_b   1.000
_cell.length_c   1.000
_cell.angle_alpha   90.00
_cell.angle_beta   90.00
_cell.angle_gamma   90.00
#
_symmetry.space_group_name_H-M   'P 1'
#
loop_
_entity.id
_entity.type
_entity.pdbx_description
1 polymer ?
#
loop_
_entity_poly.entity_id
_entity_poly.type
_entity_poly.pdbx_seq_one_letter_code
_entity_poly.pdbx_strand_id
1 'polypeptide(L)'
;MADLKDSPTGQKVRLPTPEEDAEINKGIAQDPDARELDDVWFAAAKPVWEFPDLVKTLQKHGYLGRPPMPPEQRKQRVTLHLDPDILAALKADGKGWQTRANAALRRALGLDA
;
A
#
# COMPACT_ATOMS: atom_id res chain seq x y z
N MET A 1 -27.64 -3.78 1.82
CA MET A 1 -26.23 -3.43 2.13
C MET A 1 -25.37 -4.24 1.17
N ALA A 2 -24.42 -3.63 0.47
CA ALA A 2 -23.61 -4.39 -0.49
C ALA A 2 -22.70 -5.37 0.26
N ASP A 3 -22.73 -6.66 -0.11
CA ASP A 3 -21.93 -7.71 0.52
C ASP A 3 -20.43 -7.46 0.25
N LEU A 4 -19.74 -7.03 1.29
CA LEU A 4 -18.29 -6.80 1.28
C LEU A 4 -17.58 -8.15 1.40
N LYS A 5 -16.70 -8.47 0.46
CA LYS A 5 -15.84 -9.66 0.51
C LYS A 5 -14.49 -9.31 1.13
N ASP A 6 -13.89 -10.26 1.82
CA ASP A 6 -12.55 -10.10 2.38
C ASP A 6 -11.50 -10.30 1.28
N SER A 7 -10.63 -9.31 1.11
CA SER A 7 -9.43 -9.41 0.27
C SER A 7 -8.33 -10.19 1.02
N PRO A 8 -7.38 -10.85 0.32
CA PRO A 8 -6.18 -11.44 0.92
C PRO A 8 -5.35 -10.46 1.78
N THR A 9 -5.51 -9.16 1.56
CA THR A 9 -4.86 -8.09 2.35
C THR A 9 -5.64 -7.67 3.59
N GLY A 10 -6.76 -8.33 3.90
CA GLY A 10 -7.65 -8.00 5.02
C GLY A 10 -8.53 -6.77 4.80
N GLN A 11 -8.49 -6.19 3.59
CA GLN A 11 -9.36 -5.09 3.20
C GLN A 11 -10.72 -5.63 2.78
N LYS A 12 -11.81 -5.04 3.27
CA LYS A 12 -13.15 -5.36 2.79
C LYS A 12 -13.42 -4.65 1.45
N VAL A 13 -13.76 -5.40 0.42
CA VAL A 13 -13.97 -4.90 -0.94
C VAL A 13 -15.37 -5.26 -1.41
N ARG A 14 -16.08 -4.29 -2.00
CA ARG A 14 -17.33 -4.56 -2.73
C ARG A 14 -16.98 -5.00 -4.14
N LEU A 15 -17.36 -6.22 -4.50
CA LEU A 15 -17.32 -6.65 -5.90
C LEU A 15 -18.64 -6.29 -6.60
N PRO A 16 -18.62 -6.00 -7.91
CA PRO A 16 -19.84 -5.87 -8.69
C PRO A 16 -20.71 -7.13 -8.59
N THR A 17 -22.02 -6.93 -8.66
CA THR A 17 -22.98 -8.01 -8.89
C THR A 17 -22.98 -8.43 -10.37
N PRO A 18 -23.52 -9.63 -10.73
CA PRO A 18 -23.60 -10.04 -12.13
C PRO A 18 -24.38 -9.08 -13.03
N GLU A 19 -25.42 -8.43 -12.49
CA GLU A 19 -26.19 -7.39 -13.19
C GLU A 19 -25.35 -6.14 -13.42
N GLU A 20 -24.58 -5.71 -12.41
CA GLU A 20 -23.66 -4.57 -12.54
C GLU A 20 -22.52 -4.88 -13.53
N ASP A 21 -21.98 -6.09 -13.51
CA ASP A 21 -20.98 -6.54 -14.50
C ASP A 21 -21.56 -6.51 -15.93
N ALA A 22 -22.82 -6.90 -16.11
CA ALA A 22 -23.48 -6.84 -17.42
C ALA A 22 -23.63 -5.40 -17.92
N GLU A 23 -24.01 -4.46 -17.04
CA GLU A 23 -24.09 -3.03 -17.41
C GLU A 23 -22.71 -2.42 -17.67
N ILE A 24 -21.67 -2.81 -16.91
CA ILE A 24 -20.27 -2.41 -17.19
C ILE A 24 -19.84 -2.88 -18.59
N ASN A 25 -20.08 -4.15 -18.92
CA ASN A 25 -19.73 -4.72 -20.24
C ASN A 25 -20.47 -4.02 -21.38
N LYS A 26 -21.75 -3.68 -21.18
CA LYS A 26 -22.52 -2.91 -22.15
C LYS A 26 -21.95 -1.51 -22.36
N GLY A 27 -21.49 -0.86 -21.29
CA GLY A 27 -20.80 0.43 -21.37
C GLY A 27 -19.49 0.35 -22.16
N ILE A 28 -18.67 -0.67 -21.87
CA ILE A 28 -17.42 -0.95 -22.61
C ILE A 28 -17.71 -1.14 -24.11
N ALA A 29 -18.74 -1.92 -24.47
CA ALA A 29 -19.09 -2.17 -25.87
C ALA A 29 -19.61 -0.93 -26.64
N GLN A 30 -20.11 0.08 -25.93
CA GLN A 30 -20.60 1.33 -26.51
C GLN A 30 -19.50 2.40 -26.65
N ASP A 31 -18.37 2.23 -25.96
CA ASP A 31 -17.25 3.16 -26.00
C ASP A 31 -16.31 2.81 -27.17
N PRO A 32 -16.21 3.67 -28.21
CA PRO A 32 -15.35 3.41 -29.36
C PRO A 32 -13.84 3.49 -29.03
N ASP A 33 -13.46 4.10 -27.91
CA ASP A 33 -12.07 4.17 -27.45
C ASP A 33 -11.69 3.01 -26.51
N ALA A 34 -12.69 2.27 -26.01
CA ALA A 34 -12.45 1.09 -25.19
C ALA A 34 -11.86 -0.04 -26.04
N ARG A 35 -10.71 -0.55 -25.62
CA ARG A 35 -10.06 -1.73 -26.22
C ARG A 35 -10.06 -2.86 -25.20
N GLU A 36 -10.62 -3.99 -25.58
CA GLU A 36 -10.46 -5.22 -24.81
C GLU A 36 -9.02 -5.73 -24.95
N LEU A 37 -8.42 -6.09 -23.82
CA LEU A 37 -7.09 -6.71 -23.78
C LEU A 37 -7.27 -8.22 -23.97
N ASP A 38 -7.49 -8.63 -25.21
CA ASP A 38 -7.70 -10.02 -25.60
C ASP A 38 -6.39 -10.79 -25.81
N ASP A 39 -6.50 -12.08 -26.17
CA ASP A 39 -5.34 -12.94 -26.40
C ASP A 39 -4.42 -12.42 -27.52
N VAL A 40 -4.99 -11.75 -28.53
CA VAL A 40 -4.24 -11.16 -29.64
C VAL A 40 -3.40 -9.99 -29.14
N TRP A 41 -4.00 -9.12 -28.30
CA TRP A 41 -3.27 -8.04 -27.65
C TRP A 41 -2.14 -8.58 -26.78
N PHE A 42 -2.40 -9.60 -25.95
CA PHE A 42 -1.39 -10.20 -25.08
C PHE A 42 -0.25 -10.87 -25.87
N ALA A 43 -0.55 -11.50 -27.00
CA ALA A 43 0.45 -12.07 -27.90
C ALA A 43 1.36 -10.99 -28.53
N ALA A 44 0.83 -9.79 -28.76
CA ALA A 44 1.59 -8.64 -29.25
C ALA A 44 2.27 -7.81 -28.15
N ALA A 45 1.98 -8.09 -26.88
CA ALA A 45 2.51 -7.34 -25.76
C ALA A 45 4.02 -7.53 -25.63
N LYS A 46 4.74 -6.42 -25.53
CA LYS A 46 6.19 -6.43 -25.37
C LYS A 46 6.57 -6.35 -23.89
N PRO A 47 7.58 -7.11 -23.47
CA PRO A 47 8.07 -7.01 -22.11
C PRO A 47 8.73 -5.67 -21.84
N VAL A 48 8.69 -5.22 -20.58
CA VAL A 48 9.17 -3.90 -20.16
C VAL A 48 10.63 -3.62 -20.53
N TRP A 49 11.48 -4.65 -20.61
CA TRP A 49 12.90 -4.50 -20.93
C TRP A 49 13.16 -4.11 -22.40
N GLU A 50 12.18 -4.25 -23.30
CA GLU A 50 12.26 -3.73 -24.66
C GLU A 50 12.08 -2.21 -24.76
N PHE A 51 11.81 -1.53 -23.65
CA PHE A 51 11.62 -0.08 -23.57
C PHE A 51 12.70 0.58 -22.69
N PRO A 52 13.90 0.89 -23.22
CA PRO A 52 15.04 1.33 -22.42
C PRO A 52 14.79 2.56 -21.56
N ASP A 53 14.02 3.54 -22.04
CA ASP A 53 13.74 4.76 -21.27
C ASP A 53 12.73 4.53 -20.14
N LEU A 54 11.79 3.59 -20.35
CA LEU A 54 10.89 3.13 -19.29
C LEU A 54 11.67 2.36 -18.23
N VAL A 55 12.58 1.46 -18.64
CA VAL A 55 13.46 0.73 -17.72
C VAL A 55 14.30 1.68 -16.87
N LYS A 56 14.95 2.69 -17.48
CA LYS A 56 15.72 3.71 -16.74
C LYS A 56 14.85 4.44 -15.73
N THR A 57 13.62 4.79 -16.10
CA THR A 57 12.67 5.47 -15.21
C THR A 57 12.30 4.57 -14.02
N LEU A 58 11.95 3.32 -14.29
CA LEU A 58 11.59 2.34 -13.25
C LEU A 58 12.78 2.04 -12.32
N GLN A 59 14.00 1.91 -12.86
CA GLN A 59 15.23 1.72 -12.07
C GLN A 59 15.57 2.93 -11.20
N LYS A 60 15.44 4.14 -11.76
CA LYS A 60 15.71 5.39 -11.05
C LYS A 60 14.72 5.63 -9.90
N HIS A 61 13.45 5.31 -10.12
CA HIS A 61 12.41 5.43 -9.11
C HIS A 61 12.26 4.17 -8.24
N GLY A 62 13.01 3.12 -8.58
CA GLY A 62 13.33 1.94 -7.78
C GLY A 62 12.17 0.96 -7.59
N TYR A 63 10.96 1.44 -7.31
CA TYR A 63 9.81 0.61 -6.97
C TYR A 63 8.53 1.36 -7.29
N LEU A 64 7.54 0.68 -7.89
CA LEU A 64 6.15 1.13 -7.81
C LEU A 64 5.74 1.12 -6.32
N GLY A 65 5.77 2.27 -5.68
CA GLY A 65 5.45 2.41 -4.26
C GLY A 65 5.58 3.84 -3.77
N ARG A 66 5.06 4.11 -2.57
CA ARG A 66 5.22 5.41 -1.91
C ARG A 66 6.72 5.72 -1.82
N PRO A 67 7.17 6.92 -2.26
CA PRO A 67 8.56 7.31 -2.12
C PRO A 67 9.05 7.05 -0.69
N PRO A 68 10.26 6.47 -0.52
CA PRO A 68 10.78 6.21 0.80
C PRO A 68 10.89 7.54 1.55
N MET A 69 10.54 7.53 2.83
CA MET A 69 10.65 8.70 3.70
C MET A 69 12.09 9.27 3.63
N PRO A 70 12.28 10.61 3.60
CA PRO A 70 13.61 11.21 3.61
C PRO A 70 14.46 10.66 4.77
N PRO A 71 15.77 10.40 4.59
CA PRO A 71 16.61 9.79 5.63
C PRO A 71 16.50 10.48 6.99
N GLU A 72 16.39 11.81 6.99
CA GLU A 72 16.29 12.69 8.16
C GLU A 72 14.99 12.51 8.95
N GLN A 73 13.94 12.01 8.31
CA GLN A 73 12.63 11.77 8.90
C GLN A 73 12.44 10.31 9.34
N ARG A 74 13.35 9.41 8.96
CA ARG A 74 13.24 7.98 9.30
C ARG A 74 13.52 7.77 10.79
N LYS A 75 12.67 6.95 11.43
CA LYS A 75 12.94 6.44 12.78
C LYS A 75 14.21 5.59 12.74
N GLN A 76 15.15 5.86 13.65
CA GLN A 76 16.36 5.05 13.79
C GLN A 76 16.07 3.82 14.65
N ARG A 77 16.52 2.64 14.20
CA ARG A 77 16.44 1.41 14.98
C ARG A 77 17.60 1.37 15.96
N VAL A 78 17.31 1.31 17.25
CA VAL A 78 18.29 1.21 18.33
C VAL A 78 18.02 -0.01 19.20
N THR A 79 19.06 -0.56 19.81
CA THR A 79 18.96 -1.61 20.83
C THR A 79 18.89 -0.94 22.21
N LEU A 80 17.78 -1.09 22.92
CA LEU A 80 17.55 -0.53 24.25
C LEU A 80 16.92 -1.60 25.16
N HIS A 81 17.43 -1.70 26.38
CA HIS A 81 16.81 -2.53 27.43
C HIS A 81 15.89 -1.63 28.27
N LEU A 82 14.67 -2.09 28.51
CA LEU A 82 13.68 -1.44 29.35
C LEU A 82 13.34 -2.36 30.52
N ASP A 83 12.99 -1.78 31.65
CA ASP A 83 12.55 -2.56 32.81
C ASP A 83 11.27 -3.35 32.47
N PRO A 84 11.08 -4.56 33.07
CA PRO A 84 9.96 -5.43 32.73
C PRO A 84 8.58 -4.81 32.95
N ASP A 85 8.42 -3.99 34.00
CA ASP A 85 7.18 -3.29 34.33
C ASP A 85 6.84 -2.19 33.32
N ILE A 86 7.85 -1.45 32.84
CA ILE A 86 7.70 -0.48 31.74
C ILE A 86 7.25 -1.18 30.46
N LEU A 87 7.87 -2.31 30.13
CA LEU A 87 7.51 -3.09 28.94
C LEU A 87 6.06 -3.61 29.04
N ALA A 88 5.66 -4.09 30.21
CA ALA A 88 4.31 -4.55 30.47
C ALA A 88 3.29 -3.41 30.33
N ALA A 89 3.56 -2.25 30.93
CA ALA A 89 2.70 -1.07 30.84
C ALA A 89 2.54 -0.58 29.40
N LEU A 90 3.62 -0.50 28.61
CA LEU A 90 3.54 -0.07 27.21
C LEU A 90 2.69 -1.04 26.36
N LYS A 91 2.87 -2.34 26.57
CA LYS A 91 2.20 -3.40 25.79
C LYS A 91 0.76 -3.67 26.22
N ALA A 92 0.28 -3.11 27.34
CA ALA A 92 -1.06 -3.35 27.87
C ALA A 92 -2.18 -3.11 26.82
N ASP A 93 -2.10 -2.01 26.06
CA ASP A 93 -3.11 -1.70 25.01
C ASP A 93 -2.80 -2.37 23.65
N GLY A 94 -1.89 -3.34 23.60
CA GLY A 94 -1.61 -4.15 22.41
C GLY A 94 -0.95 -3.38 21.26
N LYS A 95 -1.51 -3.52 20.04
CA LYS A 95 -0.92 -3.01 18.79
C LYS A 95 -0.64 -1.50 18.89
N GLY A 96 0.53 -1.08 18.40
CA GLY A 96 0.93 0.33 18.41
C GLY A 96 1.66 0.80 19.67
N TRP A 97 2.00 -0.08 20.60
CA TRP A 97 2.75 0.28 21.81
C TRP A 97 4.09 1.00 21.52
N GLN A 98 4.80 0.61 20.45
CA GLN A 98 6.05 1.29 20.04
C GLN A 98 5.82 2.74 19.61
N THR A 99 4.68 3.01 18.94
CA THR A 99 4.30 4.38 18.56
C THR A 99 4.00 5.21 19.80
N ARG A 100 3.27 4.64 20.77
CA ARG A 100 2.99 5.30 22.06
C ARG A 100 4.27 5.54 22.87
N ALA A 101 5.19 4.57 22.89
CA ALA A 101 6.49 4.69 23.54
C ALA A 101 7.31 5.85 22.96
N ASN A 102 7.41 5.93 21.63
CA ASN A 102 8.10 7.04 20.96
C ASN A 102 7.44 8.39 21.28
N ALA A 103 6.10 8.46 21.28
CA ALA A 103 5.38 9.69 21.64
C ALA A 103 5.59 10.09 23.12
N ALA A 104 5.71 9.13 24.03
CA ALA A 104 6.06 9.41 25.43
C ALA A 104 7.48 9.98 25.56
N LEU A 105 8.45 9.41 24.83
CA LEU A 105 9.83 9.90 24.80
C LEU A 105 9.93 11.31 24.21
N ARG A 106 9.18 11.60 23.14
CA ARG A 106 9.14 12.95 22.56
C ARG A 106 8.61 13.98 23.56
N ARG A 107 7.52 13.66 24.28
CA ARG A 107 6.99 14.52 25.35
C ARG A 107 8.01 14.76 26.45
N ALA A 108 8.65 13.70 26.92
CA ALA A 108 9.66 13.78 27.98
C ALA A 108 10.89 14.62 27.59
N LEU A 109 11.24 14.64 26.30
CA LEU A 109 12.36 15.41 25.76
C LEU A 109 11.95 16.80 25.22
N GLY A 110 10.67 17.19 25.33
CA GLY A 110 10.18 18.47 24.82
C GLY A 110 10.21 18.59 23.29
N LEU A 111 10.11 17.47 22.57
CA LEU A 111 10.18 17.41 21.10
C LEU A 111 8.81 17.52 20.42
N ASP A 112 7.74 17.74 21.17
CA ASP A 112 6.38 17.92 20.65
C ASP A 112 6.04 19.41 20.53
N ALA A 113 6.74 20.08 19.62
CA ALA A 113 6.34 21.35 19.04
C ALA A 113 5.71 21.10 17.66
#